data_AF-A0A0D2LPN7-F1
#
_entry.id   AF-A0A0D2LPN7-F1
#
_cell.length_a   1.000
_cell.length_b   1.000
_cell.length_c   1.000
_cell.angle_alpha   90.00
_cell.angle_beta   90.00
_cell.angle_gamma   90.00
#
_symmetry.space_group_name_H-M   'P 1'
#
loop_
_entity.id
_entity.type
_entity.pdbx_description
1 polymer ?
#
loop_
_entity_poly.entity_id
_entity_poly.type
_entity_poly.pdbx_seq_one_letter_code
_entity_poly.pdbx_strand_id
1 'polypeptide(L)' 'QERVESGSFRSYIQHNPIERFVINTHAFHNAHRLRAALERSLVVPIPLYPPETRKAK' A
#
# COMPACT_ATOMS: atom_id res chain seq x y z
N GLN A 1 21.19 -0.91 28.32
CA GLN A 1 20.64 0.44 28.03
C GLN A 1 19.19 0.44 28.45
N GLU A 2 18.79 1.33 29.34
CA GLU A 2 17.38 1.56 29.68
C GLU A 2 16.73 2.47 28.63
N ARG A 3 15.48 2.19 28.29
CA ARG A 3 14.69 2.99 27.33
C ARG A 3 14.20 4.25 28.06
N VAL A 4 14.71 5.42 27.66
CA VAL A 4 14.27 6.72 28.20
C VAL A 4 13.07 7.23 27.40
N GLU A 5 12.00 7.61 28.09
CA GLU A 5 10.80 8.17 27.48
C GLU A 5 11.08 9.60 26.98
N SER A 6 10.85 9.86 25.69
CA SER A 6 11.25 11.13 25.05
C SER A 6 10.23 12.27 25.17
N GLY A 7 9.09 12.05 25.81
CA GLY A 7 7.96 13.01 25.88
C GLY A 7 7.39 13.44 24.52
N SER A 8 7.86 12.82 23.43
CA SER A 8 7.59 13.23 22.06
C SER A 8 6.45 12.38 21.49
N PHE A 9 5.33 13.02 21.13
CA PHE A 9 4.24 12.34 20.41
C PHE A 9 4.48 12.49 18.90
N ARG A 10 4.64 11.37 18.21
CA ARG A 10 4.68 11.32 16.75
C ARG A 10 3.50 10.51 16.23
N SER A 11 2.82 11.02 15.23
CA SER A 11 1.80 10.27 14.50
C SER A 11 2.51 9.20 13.67
N TYR A 12 2.18 7.94 13.90
CA TYR A 12 2.64 6.83 13.08
C TYR A 12 1.47 5.91 12.74
N ILE A 13 1.59 5.22 11.61
CA ILE A 13 0.63 4.17 11.24
C ILE A 13 1.02 2.94 12.04
N GLN A 14 0.19 2.57 13.01
CA GLN A 14 0.37 1.34 13.77
C GLN A 14 -0.03 0.15 12.89
N HIS A 15 0.96 -0.65 12.50
CA HIS A 15 0.70 -1.91 11.80
C HIS A 15 0.25 -2.94 12.83
N ASN A 16 -1.05 -3.21 12.89
CA ASN A 16 -1.55 -4.38 13.60
C ASN A 16 -1.04 -5.65 12.90
N PRO A 17 -0.85 -6.77 13.62
CA PRO A 17 -0.57 -8.06 13.00
C PRO A 17 -1.82 -8.52 12.24
N ILE A 18 -1.94 -8.05 11.01
CA ILE A 18 -2.96 -8.45 10.06
C ILE A 18 -2.25 -9.37 9.07
N GLU A 19 -2.80 -10.55 8.77
CA GLU A 19 -2.26 -11.46 7.74
C GLU A 19 -2.36 -10.88 6.31
N ARG A 20 -2.80 -9.61 6.19
CA ARG A 20 -3.05 -8.93 4.93
C ARG A 20 -2.16 -7.69 4.85
N PHE A 21 -1.20 -7.73 3.92
CA PHE A 21 -0.22 -6.68 3.68
C PHE A 21 -0.58 -5.87 2.43
N VAL A 22 -0.45 -4.55 2.50
CA VAL A 22 -0.55 -3.67 1.32
C VAL A 22 0.86 -3.39 0.82
N ILE A 23 1.17 -3.86 -0.38
CA ILE A 23 2.48 -3.68 -1.01
C ILE A 23 2.36 -2.62 -2.10
N ASN A 24 3.16 -1.56 -2.01
CA ASN A 24 3.28 -0.59 -3.09
C ASN A 24 4.13 -1.17 -4.23
N THR A 25 3.48 -1.75 -5.25
CA THR A 25 4.19 -2.33 -6.40
C THR A 25 5.01 -1.29 -7.18
N HIS A 26 4.64 0.00 -7.15
CA HIS A 26 5.38 1.07 -7.83
C HIS A 26 6.72 1.41 -7.16
N ALA A 27 6.93 1.01 -5.90
CA ALA A 27 8.21 1.20 -5.22
C ALA A 27 9.31 0.26 -5.73
N PHE A 28 8.96 -0.76 -6.53
CA PHE A 28 9.91 -1.74 -7.05
C PHE A 28 10.31 -1.42 -8.50
N HIS A 29 11.61 -1.37 -8.78
CA HIS A 29 12.13 -1.27 -10.16
C HIS A 29 11.65 -2.41 -11.07
N ASN A 30 11.42 -3.59 -10.49
CA ASN A 30 11.02 -4.82 -11.18
C ASN A 30 9.54 -5.16 -10.93
N ALA A 31 8.67 -4.16 -10.77
CA ALA A 31 7.24 -4.36 -10.51
C ALA A 31 6.57 -5.32 -11.52
N HIS A 32 7.07 -5.36 -12.76
CA HIS A 32 6.60 -6.26 -13.81
C HIS A 32 6.75 -7.76 -13.45
N ARG A 33 7.81 -8.15 -12.73
CA ARG A 33 8.02 -9.54 -12.30
C ARG A 33 7.01 -9.97 -11.23
N LEU A 34 6.72 -9.07 -10.28
CA LEU A 34 5.66 -9.27 -9.29
C LEU A 34 4.29 -9.43 -9.95
N ARG A 35 3.99 -8.60 -10.96
CA ARG A 35 2.72 -8.68 -11.70
C ARG A 35 2.55 -9.97 -12.52
N ALA A 36 3.65 -10.58 -12.94
CA ALA A 36 3.64 -11.84 -13.68
C ALA A 36 3.46 -13.05 -12.75
N ALA A 37 3.94 -12.97 -11.51
CA ALA A 37 3.88 -14.06 -10.54
C ALA A 37 2.60 -14.06 -9.68
N LEU A 38 1.97 -12.89 -9.49
CA LEU A 38 0.78 -12.75 -8.66
C LEU A 38 -0.50 -12.80 -9.48
N GLU A 39 -1.59 -13.22 -8.85
CA GLU A 39 -2.92 -13.14 -9.45
C GLU A 39 -3.25 -11.69 -9.86
N ARG A 40 -3.86 -11.53 -11.04
CA ARG A 40 -4.17 -10.21 -11.60
C ARG A 40 -5.09 -9.40 -10.69
N SER A 41 -5.99 -10.05 -9.96
CA SER A 41 -6.90 -9.48 -8.96
C SER A 41 -6.16 -8.71 -7.85
N LEU A 42 -4.93 -9.11 -7.51
CA LEU A 42 -4.13 -8.50 -6.44
C LEU A 42 -3.28 -7.32 -6.91
N VAL A 43 -3.01 -7.23 -8.22
CA VAL A 43 -2.08 -6.25 -8.81
C VAL A 43 -2.75 -5.32 -9.82
N VAL A 44 -4.06 -5.44 -10.02
CA VAL A 44 -4.83 -4.52 -10.87
C VAL A 44 -4.92 -3.16 -10.17
N PRO A 45 -4.64 -2.04 -10.88
CA PRO A 45 -4.84 -0.72 -10.32
C PRO A 45 -6.31 -0.55 -9.89
N ILE A 46 -6.52 -0.03 -8.69
CA ILE A 46 -7.86 0.35 -8.23
C ILE A 46 -8.15 1.74 -8.82
N PRO A 47 -9.22 1.91 -9.62
CA PRO A 47 -9.58 3.21 -10.16
C PRO A 47 -9.89 4.20 -9.04
N LEU A 48 -9.32 5.41 -9.11
CA LEU A 48 -9.65 6.49 -8.18
C LEU A 48 -11.10 6.97 -8.35
N TYR A 49 -11.62 6.88 -9.58
CA TYR A 49 -12.99 7.24 -9.92
C TYR A 49 -13.71 6.06 -10.58
N PRO A 50 -14.99 5.85 -10.26
CA PRO A 50 -15.85 4.94 -11.01
C PRO A 50 -15.88 5.25 -12.51
N PRO A 51 -16.14 4.26 -13.38
CA PRO A 51 -16.23 4.47 -14.83
C PRO A 51 -17.23 5.56 -15.23
N GLU A 52 -18.34 5.66 -14.50
CA GLU A 52 -19.41 6.63 -14.77
C GLU A 52 -18.96 8.08 -14.56
N THR A 53 -18.08 8.32 -13.59
CA THR A 53 -17.54 9.66 -13.28
C THR A 53 -16.43 10.07 -14.24
N ARG A 54 -15.84 9.14 -15.00
CA ARG A 54 -14.77 9.41 -15.96
C ARG A 54 -15.28 10.01 -17.27
N LYS A 55 -16.56 9.77 -17.63
CA LYS A 55 -17.17 10.28 -18.88
C LYS A 55 -17.59 11.75 -18.81
N ALA A 56 -17.61 12.36 -17.62
CA ALA A 56 -18.07 13.72 -17.39
C ALA A 56 -16.97 14.79 -17.45
N LYS A 57 -15.77 14.45 -17.95
CA LYS A 57 -14.62 15.36 -18.10
C LYS A 57 -14.14 15.41 -19.54
#